data_AF-A0A6P1JLQ7-F1
#
_entry.id   AF-A0A6P1JLQ7-F1
#
_cell.length_a   1.000
_cell.length_b   1.000
_cell.length_c   1.000
_cell.angle_alpha   90.00
_cell.angle_beta   90.00
_cell.angle_gamma   90.00
#
_symmetry.space_group_name_H-M   'P 1'
#
loop_
_entity.id
_entity.type
_entity.pdbx_description
1 polymer ?
#
loop_
_entity_poly.entity_id
_entity_poly.type
_entity_poly.pdbx_seq_one_letter_code
_entity_poly.pdbx_strand_id
1 'polypeptide(L)'
;MSSSSRKKKPSAKPRSGRPGGDPRRVVVEPAGPREWIAGARLRTLPLAIAPVLIGTGATQVTDEGWHWVRALLCLVVSLALQIGVNYANDYSDGIRGTDANRVGPSRLTGSGAAKPRAVLTVALVFFGIAGVAGLVLTVLSGFWWFLIIGAAAIAAAWFYTGGRRPYGYLGLGELFVFVFFGLVATVGTTFVQIGRANQESWLGAVAAGLFACAVLMVNNIRDIPTDRLSGKRTLAVVVGPTIARAMYSAFVLVPFGIAVVLALFYPLAWLTLFVLLAVLPAILITLTARTAKELILALQLTSLSGLAYAAILGAALAF
;
A
#
# COMPACT_ATOMS: atom_id res chain seq x y z
N MET A 1 80.65 -27.60 -48.13
CA MET A 1 79.94 -26.87 -47.05
C MET A 1 79.80 -25.41 -47.49
N SER A 2 78.63 -25.03 -48.00
CA SER A 2 78.38 -23.69 -48.57
C SER A 2 77.38 -22.96 -47.69
N SER A 3 77.78 -21.80 -47.19
CA SER A 3 76.98 -20.91 -46.34
C SER A 3 76.05 -20.05 -47.20
N SER A 4 74.74 -20.15 -46.97
CA SER A 4 73.74 -19.24 -47.54
C SER A 4 72.90 -18.61 -46.44
N SER A 5 72.89 -17.29 -46.44
CA SER A 5 72.18 -16.40 -45.54
C SER A 5 70.66 -16.61 -45.58
N ARG A 6 70.00 -16.69 -44.41
CA ARG A 6 68.54 -16.50 -44.31
C ARG A 6 68.20 -15.28 -43.46
N LYS A 7 67.59 -14.30 -44.14
CA LYS A 7 67.04 -13.04 -43.62
C LYS A 7 66.03 -13.30 -42.49
N LYS A 8 66.16 -12.58 -41.36
CA LYS A 8 65.11 -12.45 -40.34
C LYS A 8 63.96 -11.60 -40.89
N LYS A 9 62.73 -12.12 -40.88
CA LYS A 9 61.50 -11.33 -41.08
C LYS A 9 61.19 -10.54 -39.81
N PRO A 10 60.68 -9.29 -39.89
CA PRO A 10 60.25 -8.56 -38.71
C PRO A 10 58.93 -9.13 -38.18
N SER A 11 58.84 -9.31 -36.86
CA SER A 11 57.65 -9.76 -36.15
C SER A 11 56.51 -8.75 -36.31
N ALA A 12 55.36 -9.19 -36.82
CA ALA A 12 54.14 -8.40 -36.82
C ALA A 12 53.69 -8.13 -35.37
N LYS A 13 53.49 -6.85 -35.01
CA LYS A 13 52.86 -6.46 -33.75
C LYS A 13 51.44 -7.06 -33.67
N PRO A 14 50.99 -7.60 -32.53
CA PRO A 14 49.60 -7.99 -32.37
C PRO A 14 48.73 -6.74 -32.46
N ARG A 15 47.76 -6.74 -33.38
CA ARG A 15 46.73 -5.71 -33.48
C ARG A 15 45.92 -5.70 -32.18
N SER A 16 45.66 -4.47 -31.71
CA SER A 16 44.81 -4.12 -30.58
C SER A 16 43.44 -4.82 -30.61
N GLY A 17 43.20 -5.70 -29.64
CA GLY A 17 41.85 -6.08 -29.25
C GLY A 17 41.45 -5.23 -28.04
N ARG A 18 40.67 -4.17 -28.25
CA ARG A 18 39.96 -3.51 -27.13
C ARG A 18 39.00 -4.54 -26.53
N PRO A 19 39.04 -4.88 -25.24
CA PRO A 19 37.93 -5.56 -24.58
C PRO A 19 36.85 -4.51 -24.29
N GLY A 20 36.31 -3.91 -25.35
CA GLY A 20 35.24 -2.94 -25.30
C GLY A 20 33.95 -3.58 -25.79
N GLY A 21 33.54 -4.68 -25.15
CA GLY A 21 32.15 -5.11 -25.25
C GLY A 21 31.33 -4.07 -24.53
N ASP A 22 30.62 -3.23 -25.29
CA ASP A 22 29.59 -2.33 -24.77
C ASP A 22 28.68 -3.16 -23.83
N PRO A 23 28.63 -2.86 -22.52
CA PRO A 23 27.73 -3.57 -21.63
C PRO A 23 26.34 -3.23 -22.12
N ARG A 24 25.75 -4.14 -22.92
CA ARG A 24 24.46 -4.02 -23.60
C ARG A 24 23.58 -3.10 -22.77
N ARG A 25 23.42 -1.84 -23.22
CA ARG A 25 22.43 -0.95 -22.62
C ARG A 25 21.13 -1.72 -22.70
N VAL A 26 20.67 -2.21 -21.56
CA VAL A 26 19.37 -2.86 -21.47
C VAL A 26 18.39 -1.77 -21.89
N VAL A 27 17.89 -1.86 -23.11
CA VAL A 27 16.91 -0.92 -23.63
C VAL A 27 15.65 -1.20 -22.84
N VAL A 28 15.39 -0.37 -21.84
CA VAL A 28 14.16 -0.46 -21.06
C VAL A 28 13.05 0.09 -21.93
N GLU A 29 12.05 -0.74 -22.24
CA GLU A 29 10.89 -0.28 -22.99
C GLU A 29 10.13 0.79 -22.20
N PRO A 30 9.66 1.85 -22.87
CA PRO A 30 8.82 2.86 -22.22
C PRO A 30 7.57 2.22 -21.61
N ALA A 31 7.18 2.69 -20.42
CA ALA A 31 6.00 2.21 -19.73
C ALA A 31 4.72 2.44 -20.55
N GLY A 32 3.99 1.36 -20.84
CA GLY A 32 2.68 1.39 -21.48
C GLY A 32 1.53 1.53 -20.46
N PRO A 33 0.28 1.50 -20.93
CA PRO A 33 -0.90 1.67 -20.07
C PRO A 33 -0.98 0.63 -18.93
N ARG A 34 -0.54 -0.61 -19.20
CA ARG A 34 -0.56 -1.70 -18.20
C ARG A 34 0.40 -1.42 -17.05
N GLU A 35 1.58 -0.90 -17.34
CA GLU A 35 2.60 -0.55 -16.35
C GLU A 35 2.14 0.63 -15.49
N TRP A 36 1.49 1.63 -16.10
CA TRP A 36 0.89 2.74 -15.36
C TRP A 36 -0.22 2.27 -14.43
N ILE A 37 -1.14 1.43 -14.90
CA ILE A 37 -2.20 0.85 -14.08
C ILE A 37 -1.62 -0.01 -12.95
N ALA A 38 -0.57 -0.79 -13.23
CA ALA A 38 0.13 -1.56 -12.20
C ALA A 38 0.80 -0.64 -11.15
N GLY A 39 1.30 0.53 -11.57
CA GLY A 39 1.89 1.55 -10.71
C GLY A 39 0.90 2.11 -9.67
N ALA A 40 -0.39 2.19 -9.99
CA ALA A 40 -1.44 2.54 -9.04
C ALA A 40 -1.65 1.48 -7.93
N ARG A 41 -1.04 0.29 -8.09
CA ARG A 41 -1.14 -0.89 -7.21
C ARG A 41 -2.59 -1.26 -6.90
N LEU A 42 -3.33 -1.65 -7.94
CA LEU A 42 -4.74 -2.07 -7.84
C LEU A 42 -5.03 -3.04 -6.69
N ARG A 43 -4.07 -3.90 -6.34
CA ARG A 43 -4.18 -4.87 -5.24
C ARG A 43 -4.32 -4.24 -3.85
N THR A 44 -3.96 -2.97 -3.66
CA THR A 44 -4.10 -2.24 -2.38
C THR A 44 -5.33 -1.34 -2.33
N LEU A 45 -5.99 -1.08 -3.47
CA LEU A 45 -7.21 -0.26 -3.52
C LEU A 45 -8.39 -0.83 -2.70
N PRO A 46 -8.59 -2.15 -2.55
CA PRO A 46 -9.62 -2.68 -1.67
C PRO A 46 -9.56 -2.11 -0.24
N LEU A 47 -8.36 -1.82 0.27
CA LEU A 47 -8.17 -1.22 1.60
C LEU A 47 -8.51 0.26 1.68
N ALA A 48 -8.56 0.97 0.56
CA ALA A 48 -9.04 2.36 0.52
C ALA A 48 -10.59 2.40 0.49
N ILE A 49 -11.22 1.35 -0.03
CA ILE A 49 -12.69 1.24 -0.11
C ILE A 49 -13.27 0.75 1.22
N ALA A 50 -12.65 -0.28 1.81
CA ALA A 50 -13.08 -0.91 3.05
C ALA A 50 -13.48 0.06 4.19
N PRO A 51 -12.64 1.04 4.60
CA PRO A 51 -12.98 1.93 5.70
C PRO A 51 -14.21 2.80 5.40
N VAL A 52 -14.43 3.18 4.14
CA VAL A 52 -15.57 4.00 3.72
C VAL A 52 -16.87 3.20 3.77
N LEU A 53 -16.84 1.92 3.40
CA LEU A 53 -18.01 1.03 3.51
C LEU A 53 -18.45 0.85 4.96
N ILE A 54 -17.51 0.54 5.85
CA ILE A 54 -17.77 0.40 7.28
C ILE A 54 -18.30 1.72 7.86
N GLY A 55 -17.61 2.84 7.58
CA GLY A 55 -17.98 4.14 8.12
C GLY A 55 -19.36 4.60 7.64
N THR A 56 -19.72 4.29 6.39
CA THR A 56 -21.05 4.57 5.84
C THR A 56 -22.12 3.67 6.46
N GLY A 57 -21.86 2.37 6.60
CA GLY A 57 -22.76 1.45 7.29
C GLY A 57 -23.07 1.89 8.72
N ALA A 58 -22.04 2.32 9.45
CA ALA A 58 -22.18 2.81 10.81
C ALA A 58 -23.09 4.05 10.94
N THR A 59 -23.35 4.82 9.86
CA THR A 59 -24.29 5.96 9.93
C THR A 59 -25.73 5.54 10.23
N GLN A 60 -26.12 4.33 9.78
CA GLN A 60 -27.49 3.80 9.89
C GLN A 60 -27.85 3.33 11.29
N VAL A 61 -26.87 3.23 12.19
CA VAL A 61 -27.10 2.94 13.61
C VAL A 61 -27.75 4.14 14.32
N THR A 62 -27.83 5.29 13.65
CA THR A 62 -28.34 6.53 14.21
C THR A 62 -29.49 7.10 13.40
N ASP A 63 -30.39 7.85 14.05
CA ASP A 63 -31.53 8.50 13.39
C ASP A 63 -31.15 9.72 12.52
N GLU A 64 -29.86 10.05 12.38
CA GLU A 64 -29.37 11.21 11.62
C GLU A 64 -29.35 10.98 10.09
N GLY A 65 -29.62 9.75 9.64
CA GLY A 65 -29.77 9.42 8.23
C GLY A 65 -28.45 9.26 7.46
N TRP A 66 -28.58 9.07 6.14
CA TRP A 66 -27.48 8.77 5.22
C TRP A 66 -27.22 9.91 4.25
N HIS A 67 -25.95 10.32 4.10
CA HIS A 67 -25.54 11.33 3.12
C HIS A 67 -24.64 10.73 2.03
N TRP A 68 -25.26 10.09 1.04
CA TRP A 68 -24.55 9.34 -0.02
C TRP A 68 -23.52 10.18 -0.80
N VAL A 69 -23.77 11.48 -1.03
CA VAL A 69 -22.81 12.38 -1.70
C VAL A 69 -21.53 12.53 -0.87
N ARG A 70 -21.67 12.67 0.45
CA ARG A 70 -20.54 12.78 1.37
C ARG A 70 -19.76 11.46 1.44
N ALA A 71 -20.45 10.32 1.43
CA ALA A 71 -19.83 9.00 1.33
C ALA A 71 -19.03 8.83 0.03
N LEU A 72 -19.59 9.25 -1.11
CA LEU A 72 -18.90 9.18 -2.40
C LEU A 72 -17.67 10.08 -2.43
N LEU A 73 -17.72 11.28 -1.86
CA LEU A 73 -16.56 12.16 -1.72
C LEU A 73 -15.48 11.54 -0.82
N CYS A 74 -15.86 10.88 0.28
CA CYS A 74 -14.90 10.12 1.12
C CYS A 74 -14.22 9.02 0.32
N LEU A 75 -14.97 8.30 -0.52
CA LEU A 75 -14.43 7.27 -1.39
C LEU A 75 -13.42 7.84 -2.40
N VAL A 76 -13.75 8.97 -3.04
CA VAL A 76 -12.84 9.68 -3.95
C VAL A 76 -11.58 10.11 -3.23
N VAL A 77 -11.69 10.73 -2.05
CA VAL A 77 -10.53 11.14 -1.24
C VAL A 77 -9.65 9.94 -0.89
N SER A 78 -10.25 8.86 -0.37
CA SER A 78 -9.52 7.66 0.04
C SER A 78 -8.78 6.99 -1.13
N LEU A 79 -9.46 6.78 -2.27
CA LEU A 79 -8.86 6.20 -3.46
C LEU A 79 -7.77 7.10 -4.05
N ALA A 80 -8.02 8.41 -4.14
CA ALA A 80 -7.06 9.35 -4.71
C ALA A 80 -5.81 9.46 -3.84
N LEU A 81 -5.93 9.52 -2.51
CA LEU A 81 -4.78 9.48 -1.60
C LEU A 81 -4.01 8.17 -1.73
N GLN A 82 -4.68 7.02 -1.77
CA GLN A 82 -4.04 5.72 -1.92
C GLN A 82 -3.24 5.61 -3.23
N ILE A 83 -3.81 6.08 -4.35
CA ILE A 83 -3.14 6.08 -5.65
C ILE A 83 -1.98 7.08 -5.65
N GLY A 84 -2.19 8.29 -5.12
CA GLY A 84 -1.16 9.32 -5.01
C GLY A 84 0.04 8.85 -4.19
N VAL A 85 -0.18 8.22 -3.04
CA VAL A 85 0.86 7.59 -2.21
C VAL A 85 1.61 6.50 -2.98
N ASN A 86 0.91 5.66 -3.74
CA ASN A 86 1.55 4.59 -4.49
C ASN A 86 2.54 5.11 -5.54
N TYR A 87 2.19 6.17 -6.26
CA TYR A 87 3.11 6.84 -7.20
C TYR A 87 4.19 7.66 -6.49
N ALA A 88 3.85 8.35 -5.38
CA ALA A 88 4.85 9.08 -4.60
C ALA A 88 5.93 8.12 -4.04
N ASN A 89 5.53 6.92 -3.63
CA ASN A 89 6.42 5.85 -3.20
C ASN A 89 7.30 5.33 -4.34
N ASP A 90 6.73 5.10 -5.53
CA ASP A 90 7.48 4.67 -6.73
C ASP A 90 8.54 5.72 -7.10
N TYR A 91 8.14 6.99 -7.16
CA TYR A 91 9.05 8.11 -7.40
C TYR A 91 10.17 8.18 -6.35
N SER A 92 9.82 8.24 -5.06
CA SER A 92 10.76 8.51 -3.97
C SER A 92 11.78 7.40 -3.78
N ASP A 93 11.36 6.14 -3.85
CA ASP A 93 12.27 4.99 -3.71
C ASP A 93 13.10 4.79 -4.98
N GLY A 94 12.53 5.09 -6.16
CA GLY A 94 13.22 5.01 -7.44
C GLY A 94 14.38 6.00 -7.54
N ILE A 95 14.16 7.27 -7.17
CA ILE A 95 15.25 8.27 -7.16
C ILE A 95 16.32 8.00 -6.10
N ARG A 96 15.96 7.32 -5.00
CA ARG A 96 16.92 6.91 -3.95
C ARG A 96 17.76 5.70 -4.34
N GLY A 97 17.41 5.01 -5.42
CA GLY A 97 18.06 3.77 -5.83
C GLY A 97 17.69 2.56 -4.98
N THR A 98 16.69 2.66 -4.12
CA THR A 98 16.32 1.56 -3.22
C THR A 98 15.64 0.40 -3.96
N ASP A 99 15.14 0.65 -5.15
CA ASP A 99 14.52 -0.37 -6.01
C ASP A 99 15.51 -1.15 -6.88
N ALA A 100 16.82 -0.87 -6.81
CA ALA A 100 17.83 -1.52 -7.67
C ALA A 100 17.93 -3.05 -7.50
N ASN A 101 17.61 -3.57 -6.31
CA ASN A 101 17.68 -5.00 -5.96
C ASN A 101 16.31 -5.57 -5.53
N ARG A 102 15.21 -4.99 -6.02
CA ARG A 102 13.84 -5.33 -5.60
C ARG A 102 13.39 -6.70 -6.13
N VAL A 103 12.68 -7.47 -5.29
CA VAL A 103 12.12 -8.81 -5.64
C VAL A 103 10.62 -8.75 -6.06
N GLY A 104 9.93 -7.65 -5.76
CA GLY A 104 8.53 -7.40 -6.15
C GLY A 104 8.36 -6.89 -7.60
N PRO A 105 7.12 -6.58 -8.04
CA PRO A 105 6.85 -6.05 -9.37
C PRO A 105 7.74 -4.84 -9.70
N SER A 106 8.16 -4.76 -10.97
CA SER A 106 8.95 -3.64 -11.48
C SER A 106 8.24 -2.32 -11.24
N ARG A 107 9.00 -1.30 -10.83
CA ARG A 107 8.50 0.06 -10.59
C ARG A 107 8.85 0.96 -11.76
N LEU A 108 8.00 1.95 -12.01
CA LEU A 108 8.10 2.84 -13.17
C LEU A 108 9.40 3.66 -13.15
N THR A 109 9.71 4.24 -11.99
CA THR A 109 10.89 5.07 -11.78
C THR A 109 12.15 4.22 -11.62
N GLY A 110 12.09 3.20 -10.77
CA GLY A 110 13.24 2.35 -10.44
C GLY A 110 13.76 1.52 -11.62
N SER A 111 12.90 1.14 -12.57
CA SER A 111 13.30 0.43 -13.79
C SER A 111 13.82 1.35 -14.89
N GLY A 112 13.57 2.66 -14.81
CA GLY A 112 13.81 3.59 -15.90
C GLY A 112 12.73 3.58 -17.00
N ALA A 113 11.65 2.81 -16.85
CA ALA A 113 10.56 2.72 -17.82
C ALA A 113 9.74 4.02 -17.94
N ALA A 114 9.73 4.86 -16.89
CA ALA A 114 9.13 6.19 -16.92
C ALA A 114 10.08 7.25 -16.34
N LYS A 115 9.99 8.48 -16.86
CA LYS A 115 10.73 9.62 -16.31
C LYS A 115 10.23 9.91 -14.88
N PRO A 116 11.13 10.08 -13.88
CA PRO A 116 10.74 10.35 -12.50
C PRO A 116 9.78 11.55 -12.36
N ARG A 117 10.00 12.61 -13.16
CA ARG A 117 9.12 13.78 -13.19
C ARG A 117 7.67 13.44 -13.58
N ALA A 118 7.46 12.53 -14.52
CA ALA A 118 6.12 12.12 -14.93
C ALA A 118 5.41 11.36 -13.80
N VAL A 119 6.12 10.44 -13.14
CA VAL A 119 5.58 9.70 -11.99
C VAL A 119 5.23 10.64 -10.83
N LEU A 120 6.07 11.63 -10.56
CA LEU A 120 5.78 12.68 -9.57
C LEU A 120 4.55 13.51 -9.95
N THR A 121 4.42 13.93 -11.21
CA THR A 121 3.24 14.67 -11.67
C THR A 121 1.96 13.88 -11.44
N VAL A 122 1.95 12.57 -11.74
CA VAL A 122 0.77 11.72 -11.49
C VAL A 122 0.45 11.66 -9.99
N ALA A 123 1.45 11.50 -9.13
CA ALA A 123 1.24 11.54 -7.68
C ALA A 123 0.58 12.85 -7.22
N LEU A 124 1.10 14.00 -7.70
CA LEU A 124 0.57 15.33 -7.36
C LEU A 124 -0.84 15.56 -7.91
N VAL A 125 -1.16 15.05 -9.10
CA VAL A 125 -2.52 15.12 -9.66
C VAL A 125 -3.51 14.39 -8.75
N PHE A 126 -3.18 13.18 -8.30
CA PHE A 126 -4.04 12.43 -7.38
C PHE A 126 -4.17 13.09 -6.00
N PHE A 127 -3.10 13.69 -5.47
CA PHE A 127 -3.21 14.52 -4.26
C PHE A 127 -4.07 15.77 -4.49
N GLY A 128 -4.01 16.38 -5.67
CA GLY A 128 -4.89 17.47 -6.07
C GLY A 128 -6.36 17.05 -6.12
N ILE A 129 -6.67 15.88 -6.71
CA ILE A 129 -8.02 15.31 -6.73
C ILE A 129 -8.53 15.08 -5.31
N ALA A 130 -7.71 14.48 -4.44
CA ALA A 130 -8.04 14.30 -3.02
C ALA A 130 -8.28 15.64 -2.31
N GLY A 131 -7.43 16.64 -2.56
CA GLY A 131 -7.57 17.97 -1.98
C GLY A 131 -8.86 18.68 -2.40
N VAL A 132 -9.21 18.64 -3.69
CA VAL A 132 -10.46 19.22 -4.21
C VAL A 132 -11.67 18.48 -3.64
N ALA A 133 -11.70 17.15 -3.68
CA ALA A 133 -12.80 16.37 -3.13
C ALA A 133 -12.95 16.58 -1.60
N GLY A 134 -11.84 16.65 -0.86
CA GLY A 134 -11.82 16.94 0.56
C GLY A 134 -12.29 18.36 0.91
N LEU A 135 -11.95 19.35 0.07
CA LEU A 135 -12.45 20.72 0.22
C LEU A 135 -13.95 20.79 -0.01
N VAL A 136 -14.45 20.17 -1.09
CA VAL A 136 -15.90 20.07 -1.36
C VAL A 136 -16.62 19.38 -0.20
N LEU A 137 -16.06 18.28 0.32
CA LEU A 137 -16.61 17.57 1.48
C LEU A 137 -16.65 18.45 2.73
N THR A 138 -15.61 19.25 2.97
CA THR A 138 -15.54 20.20 4.09
C THR A 138 -16.62 21.27 3.97
N VAL A 139 -16.80 21.85 2.77
CA VAL A 139 -17.84 22.86 2.52
C VAL A 139 -19.23 22.27 2.70
N LEU A 140 -19.50 21.06 2.18
CA LEU A 140 -20.81 20.41 2.27
C LEU A 140 -21.16 19.91 3.68
N SER A 141 -20.16 19.57 4.48
CA SER A 141 -20.36 19.09 5.86
C SER A 141 -20.35 20.23 6.90
N GLY A 142 -19.71 21.36 6.59
CA GLY A 142 -19.52 22.48 7.52
C GLY A 142 -18.40 22.27 8.54
N PHE A 143 -17.74 21.11 8.53
CA PHE A 143 -16.71 20.75 9.51
C PHE A 143 -15.31 21.21 9.08
N TRP A 144 -15.05 22.53 9.16
CA TRP A 144 -13.81 23.16 8.69
C TRP A 144 -12.51 22.59 9.28
N TRP A 145 -12.55 21.98 10.46
CA TRP A 145 -11.40 21.33 11.07
C TRP A 145 -10.91 20.10 10.29
N PHE A 146 -11.72 19.52 9.38
CA PHE A 146 -11.26 18.48 8.45
C PHE A 146 -10.16 18.96 7.49
N LEU A 147 -9.99 20.27 7.28
CA LEU A 147 -8.86 20.80 6.51
C LEU A 147 -7.52 20.43 7.17
N ILE A 148 -7.45 20.46 8.51
CA ILE A 148 -6.25 20.08 9.27
C ILE A 148 -5.99 18.58 9.08
N ILE A 149 -7.04 17.75 9.14
CA ILE A 149 -6.93 16.30 8.91
C ILE A 149 -6.49 16.00 7.48
N GLY A 150 -7.08 16.65 6.48
CA GLY A 150 -6.70 16.48 5.08
C GLY A 150 -5.25 16.88 4.82
N ALA A 151 -4.81 18.01 5.38
CA ALA A 151 -3.41 18.44 5.31
C ALA A 151 -2.48 17.42 5.99
N ALA A 152 -2.84 16.93 7.17
CA ALA A 152 -2.09 15.89 7.87
C ALA A 152 -2.02 14.58 7.07
N ALA A 153 -3.10 14.18 6.40
CA ALA A 153 -3.14 12.99 5.56
C ALA A 153 -2.24 13.11 4.33
N ILE A 154 -2.24 14.26 3.64
CA ILE A 154 -1.33 14.53 2.51
C ILE A 154 0.13 14.59 2.98
N ALA A 155 0.39 15.21 4.14
CA ALA A 155 1.73 15.26 4.72
C ALA A 155 2.22 13.85 5.10
N ALA A 156 1.38 13.05 5.77
CA ALA A 156 1.68 11.67 6.10
C ALA A 156 1.94 10.84 4.83
N ALA A 157 1.11 10.98 3.80
CA ALA A 157 1.28 10.37 2.50
C ALA A 157 2.66 10.68 1.88
N TRP A 158 3.07 11.95 1.91
CA TRP A 158 4.35 12.38 1.34
C TRP A 158 5.56 11.90 2.15
N PHE A 159 5.55 12.11 3.47
CA PHE A 159 6.68 11.77 4.34
C PHE A 159 6.80 10.27 4.65
N TYR A 160 5.88 9.44 4.14
CA TYR A 160 5.97 7.98 4.27
C TYR A 160 7.24 7.44 3.61
N THR A 161 7.56 7.91 2.40
CA THR A 161 8.80 7.60 1.66
C THR A 161 9.60 8.84 1.23
N GLY A 162 8.98 10.02 1.23
CA GLY A 162 9.60 11.30 0.88
C GLY A 162 10.38 11.92 2.04
N GLY A 163 11.23 12.91 1.73
CA GLY A 163 11.99 13.70 2.73
C GLY A 163 13.26 13.03 3.26
N ARG A 164 14.08 13.73 4.07
CA ARG A 164 15.39 13.21 4.51
C ARG A 164 15.32 11.96 5.40
N ARG A 165 14.23 11.80 6.17
CA ARG A 165 14.00 10.70 7.10
C ARG A 165 12.56 10.19 7.00
N PRO A 166 12.24 9.33 6.00
CA PRO A 166 10.90 8.82 5.82
C PRO A 166 10.50 7.93 7.00
N TYR A 167 9.32 8.18 7.59
CA TYR A 167 8.92 7.44 8.80
C TYR A 167 8.56 5.98 8.50
N GLY A 168 8.23 5.65 7.24
CA GLY A 168 8.07 4.25 6.80
C GLY A 168 9.34 3.42 6.98
N TYR A 169 10.51 4.07 7.09
CA TYR A 169 11.80 3.41 7.29
C TYR A 169 12.18 3.32 8.78
N LEU A 170 11.34 3.87 9.67
CA LEU A 170 11.55 3.94 11.13
C LEU A 170 10.66 2.95 11.91
N GLY A 171 10.03 2.00 11.22
CA GLY A 171 9.18 0.98 11.85
C GLY A 171 7.81 1.51 12.29
N LEU A 172 7.47 2.74 11.88
CA LEU A 172 6.21 3.40 12.22
C LEU A 172 5.14 3.17 11.13
N GLY A 173 5.44 2.42 10.08
CA GLY A 173 4.55 2.25 8.93
C GLY A 173 3.17 1.71 9.33
N GLU A 174 3.14 0.62 10.11
CA GLU A 174 1.91 0.00 10.58
C GLU A 174 1.10 0.92 11.49
N LEU A 175 1.74 1.73 12.34
CA LEU A 175 1.06 2.71 13.18
C LEU A 175 0.34 3.77 12.35
N PHE A 176 1.03 4.37 11.37
CA PHE A 176 0.45 5.39 10.51
C PHE A 176 -0.63 4.82 9.59
N VAL A 177 -0.44 3.60 9.07
CA VAL A 177 -1.49 2.92 8.31
C VAL A 177 -2.71 2.67 9.20
N PHE A 178 -2.55 2.19 10.43
CA PHE A 178 -3.66 2.01 11.36
C PHE A 178 -4.44 3.31 11.60
N VAL A 179 -3.72 4.42 11.86
CA VAL A 179 -4.32 5.73 12.12
C VAL A 179 -5.04 6.26 10.88
N PHE A 180 -4.40 6.29 9.71
CA PHE A 180 -4.97 6.97 8.54
C PHE A 180 -5.97 6.08 7.76
N PHE A 181 -5.66 4.81 7.56
CA PHE A 181 -6.55 3.87 6.84
C PHE A 181 -7.63 3.28 7.74
N GLY A 182 -7.36 3.13 9.04
CA GLY A 182 -8.37 2.69 10.00
C GLY A 182 -9.14 3.88 10.56
N LEU A 183 -8.56 4.55 11.55
CA LEU A 183 -9.26 5.56 12.36
C LEU A 183 -9.77 6.75 11.54
N VAL A 184 -8.89 7.46 10.84
CA VAL A 184 -9.25 8.68 10.10
C VAL A 184 -10.22 8.37 8.97
N ALA A 185 -9.95 7.34 8.16
CA ALA A 185 -10.79 7.02 7.02
C ALA A 185 -12.18 6.50 7.45
N THR A 186 -12.27 5.56 8.40
CA THR A 186 -13.55 4.99 8.81
C THR A 186 -14.35 5.96 9.67
N VAL A 187 -13.77 6.45 10.77
CA VAL A 187 -14.47 7.35 11.70
C VAL A 187 -14.75 8.69 11.03
N GLY A 188 -13.81 9.19 10.23
CA GLY A 188 -14.03 10.39 9.43
C GLY A 188 -15.19 10.21 8.45
N THR A 189 -15.32 9.05 7.79
CA THR A 189 -16.45 8.78 6.89
C THR A 189 -17.79 8.82 7.63
N THR A 190 -17.88 8.25 8.83
CA THR A 190 -19.11 8.35 9.65
C THR A 190 -19.34 9.80 10.08
N PHE A 191 -18.33 10.45 10.64
CA PHE A 191 -18.43 11.79 11.19
C PHE A 191 -18.84 12.83 10.14
N VAL A 192 -18.25 12.83 8.95
CA VAL A 192 -18.63 13.83 7.93
C VAL A 192 -20.07 13.64 7.46
N GLN A 193 -20.58 12.41 7.53
CA GLN A 193 -21.95 12.12 7.14
C GLN A 193 -22.91 12.64 8.19
N ILE A 194 -22.77 12.22 9.45
CA ILE A 194 -23.81 12.47 10.46
C ILE A 194 -23.42 13.48 11.55
N GLY A 195 -22.13 13.82 11.68
CA GLY A 195 -21.64 14.81 12.65
C GLY A 195 -21.24 14.21 14.02
N ARG A 196 -21.26 12.90 14.14
CA ARG A 196 -20.80 12.14 15.32
C ARG A 196 -20.06 10.88 14.94
N ALA A 197 -19.29 10.36 15.89
CA ALA A 197 -18.58 9.09 15.79
C ALA A 197 -19.17 8.12 16.82
N ASN A 198 -19.86 7.08 16.35
CA ASN A 198 -20.44 6.05 17.20
C ASN A 198 -19.47 4.88 17.44
N GLN A 199 -19.81 4.00 18.39
CA GLN A 199 -18.93 2.92 18.82
C GLN A 199 -18.64 1.91 17.68
N GLU A 200 -19.62 1.70 16.81
CA GLU A 200 -19.56 0.81 15.66
C GLU A 200 -18.54 1.33 14.64
N SER A 201 -18.50 2.65 14.40
CA SER A 201 -17.48 3.27 13.55
C SER A 201 -16.07 3.10 14.14
N TRP A 202 -15.90 3.22 15.47
CA TRP A 202 -14.60 3.03 16.13
C TRP A 202 -14.14 1.58 16.08
N LEU A 203 -15.02 0.63 16.39
CA LEU A 203 -14.73 -0.80 16.31
C LEU A 203 -14.42 -1.23 14.88
N GLY A 204 -15.23 -0.78 13.92
CA GLY A 204 -15.02 -1.00 12.51
C GLY A 204 -13.72 -0.35 11.98
N ALA A 205 -13.34 0.81 12.53
CA ALA A 205 -12.08 1.47 12.19
C ALA A 205 -10.85 0.68 12.65
N VAL A 206 -10.92 0.09 13.85
CA VAL A 206 -9.88 -0.83 14.34
C VAL A 206 -9.78 -2.02 13.38
N ALA A 207 -10.91 -2.62 12.99
CA ALA A 207 -10.91 -3.75 12.05
C ALA A 207 -10.29 -3.38 10.69
N ALA A 208 -10.72 -2.27 10.08
CA ALA A 208 -10.17 -1.79 8.81
C ALA A 208 -8.67 -1.47 8.90
N GLY A 209 -8.26 -0.80 9.99
CA GLY A 209 -6.87 -0.46 10.25
C GLY A 209 -5.99 -1.71 10.38
N LEU A 210 -6.45 -2.74 11.10
CA LEU A 210 -5.72 -3.99 11.26
C LEU A 210 -5.59 -4.77 9.94
N PHE A 211 -6.62 -4.81 9.09
CA PHE A 211 -6.48 -5.37 7.74
C PHE A 211 -5.44 -4.62 6.91
N ALA A 212 -5.41 -3.29 7.00
CA ALA A 212 -4.41 -2.48 6.32
C ALA A 212 -3.00 -2.74 6.86
N CYS A 213 -2.84 -2.86 8.18
CA CYS A 213 -1.60 -3.28 8.82
C CYS A 213 -1.17 -4.69 8.38
N ALA A 214 -2.09 -5.64 8.24
CA ALA A 214 -1.80 -7.00 7.79
C ALA A 214 -1.24 -7.00 6.36
N VAL A 215 -1.84 -6.24 5.45
CA VAL A 215 -1.35 -6.09 4.07
C VAL A 215 0.04 -5.44 4.03
N LEU A 216 0.29 -4.42 4.86
CA LEU A 216 1.62 -3.82 4.97
C LEU A 216 2.63 -4.80 5.58
N MET A 217 2.24 -5.53 6.64
CA MET A 217 3.10 -6.48 7.34
C MET A 217 3.53 -7.62 6.42
N VAL A 218 2.63 -8.22 5.63
CA VAL A 218 3.01 -9.28 4.68
C VAL A 218 3.92 -8.75 3.57
N ASN A 219 3.73 -7.49 3.14
CA ASN A 219 4.67 -6.83 2.24
C ASN A 219 6.05 -6.66 2.89
N ASN A 220 6.09 -6.21 4.14
CA ASN A 220 7.34 -6.00 4.90
C ASN A 220 8.05 -7.33 5.19
N ILE A 221 7.32 -8.42 5.49
CA ILE A 221 7.89 -9.78 5.67
C ILE A 221 8.62 -10.23 4.41
N ARG A 222 8.02 -10.01 3.22
CA ARG A 222 8.64 -10.35 1.94
C ARG A 222 9.94 -9.59 1.72
N ASP A 223 9.95 -8.33 2.11
CA ASP A 223 11.03 -7.39 1.80
C ASP A 223 12.13 -7.36 2.89
N ILE A 224 12.03 -8.14 3.98
CA ILE A 224 13.03 -8.21 5.07
C ILE A 224 14.49 -8.32 4.56
N PRO A 225 14.83 -9.25 3.64
CA PRO A 225 16.23 -9.39 3.20
C PRO A 225 16.76 -8.13 2.52
N THR A 226 15.96 -7.51 1.64
CA THR A 226 16.32 -6.29 0.90
C THR A 226 16.29 -5.04 1.77
N ASP A 227 15.35 -4.96 2.71
CA ASP A 227 15.21 -3.84 3.64
C ASP A 227 16.41 -3.77 4.58
N ARG A 228 16.89 -4.92 5.08
CA ARG A 228 18.11 -5.00 5.89
C ARG A 228 19.34 -4.48 5.12
N LEU A 229 19.51 -4.88 3.87
CA LEU A 229 20.64 -4.47 3.03
C LEU A 229 20.62 -2.96 2.72
N SER A 230 19.44 -2.37 2.61
CA SER A 230 19.25 -0.93 2.33
C SER A 230 19.14 -0.06 3.59
N GLY A 231 19.29 -0.65 4.79
CA GLY A 231 19.21 0.06 6.06
C GLY A 231 17.80 0.49 6.47
N LYS A 232 16.75 0.01 5.78
CA LYS A 232 15.36 0.26 6.18
C LYS A 232 15.03 -0.55 7.43
N ARG A 233 14.51 0.12 8.45
CA ARG A 233 14.05 -0.52 9.69
C ARG A 233 12.53 -0.58 9.71
N THR A 234 11.93 -1.33 8.78
CA THR A 234 10.49 -1.62 8.85
C THR A 234 10.17 -2.42 10.11
N LEU A 235 8.90 -2.43 10.56
CA LEU A 235 8.53 -3.15 11.79
C LEU A 235 8.91 -4.63 11.70
N ALA A 236 8.69 -5.25 10.54
CA ALA A 236 9.09 -6.64 10.29
C ALA A 236 10.62 -6.88 10.40
N VAL A 237 11.45 -5.90 10.01
CA VAL A 237 12.90 -5.96 10.20
C VAL A 237 13.26 -5.85 11.68
N VAL A 238 12.60 -4.97 12.42
CA VAL A 238 12.84 -4.70 13.85
C VAL A 238 12.45 -5.90 14.72
N VAL A 239 11.25 -6.45 14.54
CA VAL A 239 10.75 -7.57 15.37
C VAL A 239 11.22 -8.94 14.87
N GLY A 240 11.73 -9.01 13.63
CA GLY A 240 12.18 -10.23 13.00
C GLY A 240 11.04 -11.07 12.38
N PRO A 241 11.39 -12.04 11.52
CA PRO A 241 10.43 -12.73 10.66
C PRO A 241 9.38 -13.54 11.42
N THR A 242 9.74 -14.18 12.53
CA THR A 242 8.83 -15.01 13.32
C THR A 242 7.74 -14.17 13.98
N ILE A 243 8.14 -13.10 14.68
CA ILE A 243 7.19 -12.18 15.34
C ILE A 243 6.35 -11.45 14.30
N ALA A 244 6.95 -11.01 13.18
CA ALA A 244 6.22 -10.36 12.10
C ALA A 244 5.09 -11.23 11.54
N ARG A 245 5.35 -12.53 11.34
CA ARG A 245 4.34 -13.50 10.90
C ARG A 245 3.22 -13.70 11.93
N ALA A 246 3.56 -13.76 13.22
CA ALA A 246 2.56 -13.84 14.29
C ALA A 246 1.70 -12.57 14.38
N MET A 247 2.33 -11.39 14.26
CA MET A 247 1.63 -10.11 14.22
C MET A 247 0.68 -10.02 13.03
N TYR A 248 1.11 -10.48 11.85
CA TYR A 248 0.22 -10.58 10.68
C TYR A 248 -1.02 -11.42 11.01
N SER A 249 -0.86 -12.61 11.60
CA SER A 249 -2.00 -13.44 12.00
C SER A 249 -2.92 -12.74 13.00
N ALA A 250 -2.37 -12.04 13.99
CA ALA A 250 -3.15 -11.27 14.95
C ALA A 250 -3.93 -10.13 14.28
N PHE A 251 -3.29 -9.36 13.39
CA PHE A 251 -3.93 -8.29 12.63
C PHE A 251 -5.09 -8.80 11.77
N VAL A 252 -5.00 -10.02 11.26
CA VAL A 252 -6.08 -10.64 10.49
C VAL A 252 -7.21 -11.16 11.40
N LEU A 253 -6.89 -11.76 12.55
CA LEU A 253 -7.88 -12.47 13.38
C LEU A 253 -8.65 -11.56 14.34
N VAL A 254 -8.01 -10.52 14.89
CA VAL A 254 -8.67 -9.58 15.84
C VAL A 254 -9.92 -8.91 15.24
N PRO A 255 -9.95 -8.49 13.95
CA PRO A 255 -11.19 -8.03 13.30
C PRO A 255 -12.38 -8.99 13.42
N PHE A 256 -12.15 -10.30 13.43
CA PHE A 256 -13.24 -11.28 13.59
C PHE A 256 -13.75 -11.34 15.03
N GLY A 257 -12.90 -11.11 16.03
CA GLY A 257 -13.34 -10.90 17.41
C GLY A 257 -14.25 -9.68 17.54
N ILE A 258 -13.88 -8.57 16.88
CA ILE A 258 -14.72 -7.36 16.79
C ILE A 258 -16.07 -7.68 16.12
N ALA A 259 -16.04 -8.43 15.02
CA ALA A 259 -17.26 -8.81 14.33
C ALA A 259 -18.18 -9.71 15.18
N VAL A 260 -17.62 -10.64 15.96
CA VAL A 260 -18.40 -11.45 16.91
C VAL A 260 -19.08 -10.56 17.94
N VAL A 261 -18.36 -9.59 18.52
CA VAL A 261 -18.95 -8.64 19.48
C VAL A 261 -20.09 -7.84 18.85
N LEU A 262 -19.88 -7.29 17.64
CA LEU A 262 -20.92 -6.56 16.91
C LEU A 262 -22.09 -7.48 16.53
N ALA A 263 -21.85 -8.74 16.20
CA ALA A 263 -22.88 -9.70 15.80
C ALA A 263 -23.84 -10.09 16.92
N LEU A 264 -23.49 -9.81 18.18
CA LEU A 264 -24.41 -9.93 19.32
C LEU A 264 -25.54 -8.88 19.27
N PHE A 265 -25.31 -7.76 18.59
CA PHE A 265 -26.27 -6.64 18.47
C PHE A 265 -26.80 -6.49 17.04
N TYR A 266 -26.00 -6.88 16.04
CA TYR A 266 -26.31 -6.79 14.61
C TYR A 266 -26.22 -8.20 14.00
N PRO A 267 -27.28 -9.03 14.01
CA PRO A 267 -27.19 -10.44 13.66
C PRO A 267 -26.61 -10.72 12.25
N LEU A 268 -26.79 -9.82 11.29
CA LEU A 268 -26.19 -9.95 9.97
C LEU A 268 -24.65 -9.89 10.00
N ALA A 269 -24.03 -9.34 11.04
CA ALA A 269 -22.58 -9.29 11.18
C ALA A 269 -21.96 -10.68 11.38
N TRP A 270 -22.74 -11.71 11.77
CA TRP A 270 -22.27 -13.10 11.75
C TRP A 270 -21.80 -13.54 10.37
N LEU A 271 -22.37 -12.98 9.30
CA LEU A 271 -21.96 -13.29 7.92
C LEU A 271 -20.51 -12.89 7.63
N THR A 272 -19.93 -11.95 8.39
CA THR A 272 -18.51 -11.58 8.24
C THR A 272 -17.59 -12.78 8.50
N LEU A 273 -18.02 -13.76 9.31
CA LEU A 273 -17.24 -14.96 9.59
C LEU A 273 -17.02 -15.84 8.36
N PHE A 274 -17.87 -15.75 7.33
CA PHE A 274 -17.62 -16.45 6.05
C PHE A 274 -16.34 -15.98 5.36
N VAL A 275 -15.87 -14.76 5.66
CA VAL A 275 -14.59 -14.24 5.15
C VAL A 275 -13.39 -15.04 5.71
N LEU A 276 -13.55 -15.75 6.84
CA LEU A 276 -12.51 -16.66 7.34
C LEU A 276 -12.10 -17.72 6.32
N LEU A 277 -13.03 -18.16 5.45
CA LEU A 277 -12.75 -19.12 4.39
C LEU A 277 -11.68 -18.62 3.41
N ALA A 278 -11.62 -17.31 3.17
CA ALA A 278 -10.62 -16.68 2.30
C ALA A 278 -9.34 -16.31 3.07
N VAL A 279 -9.46 -15.92 4.35
CA VAL A 279 -8.34 -15.36 5.11
C VAL A 279 -7.50 -16.41 5.84
N LEU A 280 -8.10 -17.54 6.26
CA LEU A 280 -7.36 -18.64 6.88
C LEU A 280 -6.28 -19.22 5.95
N PRO A 281 -6.53 -19.42 4.64
CA PRO A 281 -5.47 -19.72 3.68
C PRO A 281 -4.36 -18.66 3.65
N ALA A 282 -4.69 -17.37 3.72
CA ALA A 282 -3.69 -16.29 3.72
C ALA A 282 -2.78 -16.34 4.97
N ILE A 283 -3.35 -16.69 6.12
CA ILE A 283 -2.61 -16.96 7.35
C ILE A 283 -1.66 -18.14 7.16
N LEU A 284 -2.17 -19.29 6.72
CA LEU A 284 -1.36 -20.48 6.52
C LEU A 284 -0.20 -20.21 5.54
N ILE A 285 -0.50 -19.57 4.40
CA ILE A 285 0.51 -19.16 3.41
C ILE A 285 1.55 -18.25 4.08
N THR A 286 1.16 -17.20 4.80
CA THR A 286 2.13 -16.28 5.43
C THR A 286 2.99 -16.97 6.48
N LEU A 287 2.43 -17.89 7.26
CA LEU A 287 3.17 -18.66 8.27
C LEU A 287 4.18 -19.62 7.64
N THR A 288 3.86 -20.20 6.47
CA THR A 288 4.66 -21.26 5.83
C THR A 288 5.49 -20.80 4.63
N ALA A 289 5.26 -19.59 4.13
CA ALA A 289 5.84 -19.09 2.90
C ALA A 289 7.36 -19.14 2.92
N ARG A 290 7.94 -19.59 1.82
CA ARG A 290 9.38 -19.63 1.53
C ARG A 290 9.76 -18.71 0.37
N THR A 291 8.79 -18.28 -0.42
CA THR A 291 9.00 -17.51 -1.65
C THR A 291 8.23 -16.19 -1.63
N ALA A 292 8.71 -15.22 -2.40
CA ALA A 292 8.05 -13.94 -2.57
C ALA A 292 6.66 -14.06 -3.23
N LYS A 293 6.46 -15.05 -4.12
CA LYS A 293 5.19 -15.27 -4.82
C LYS A 293 4.08 -15.68 -3.86
N GLU A 294 4.38 -16.54 -2.89
CA GLU A 294 3.44 -16.95 -1.83
C GLU A 294 2.99 -15.76 -0.99
N LEU A 295 3.92 -14.90 -0.56
CA LEU A 295 3.59 -13.70 0.21
C LEU A 295 2.79 -12.67 -0.62
N ILE A 296 3.01 -12.61 -1.93
CA ILE A 296 2.19 -11.80 -2.84
C ILE A 296 0.75 -12.33 -2.93
N LEU A 297 0.57 -13.66 -2.96
CA LEU A 297 -0.75 -14.29 -2.93
C LEU A 297 -1.46 -14.01 -1.60
N ALA A 298 -0.77 -14.21 -0.48
CA ALA A 298 -1.32 -13.89 0.84
C ALA A 298 -1.74 -12.41 0.95
N LEU A 299 -0.94 -11.49 0.40
CA LEU A 299 -1.29 -10.08 0.32
C LEU A 299 -2.61 -9.85 -0.43
N GLN A 300 -2.78 -10.48 -1.60
CA GLN A 300 -4.01 -10.36 -2.39
C GLN A 300 -5.23 -10.90 -1.64
N LEU A 301 -5.11 -12.09 -1.06
CA LEU A 301 -6.19 -12.70 -0.27
C LEU A 301 -6.55 -11.83 0.93
N THR A 302 -5.56 -11.28 1.64
CA THR A 302 -5.78 -10.39 2.79
C THR A 302 -6.52 -9.11 2.38
N SER A 303 -6.08 -8.48 1.27
CA SER A 303 -6.68 -7.25 0.76
C SER A 303 -8.14 -7.44 0.34
N LEU A 304 -8.43 -8.51 -0.41
CA LEU A 304 -9.79 -8.86 -0.81
C LEU A 304 -10.64 -9.27 0.39
N SER A 305 -10.07 -9.98 1.38
CA SER A 305 -10.76 -10.33 2.62
C SER A 305 -11.12 -9.10 3.44
N GLY A 306 -10.22 -8.11 3.53
CA GLY A 306 -10.52 -6.84 4.21
C GLY A 306 -11.68 -6.08 3.56
N LEU A 307 -11.77 -6.07 2.23
CA LEU A 307 -12.90 -5.49 1.51
C LEU A 307 -14.19 -6.29 1.70
N ALA A 308 -14.13 -7.62 1.60
CA ALA A 308 -15.30 -8.48 1.82
C ALA A 308 -15.84 -8.33 3.25
N TYR A 309 -14.95 -8.34 4.24
CA TYR A 309 -15.27 -8.08 5.63
C TYR A 309 -15.95 -6.72 5.79
N ALA A 310 -15.37 -5.66 5.22
CA ALA A 310 -15.92 -4.31 5.31
C ALA A 310 -17.27 -4.14 4.62
N ALA A 311 -17.47 -4.79 3.47
CA ALA A 311 -18.74 -4.76 2.75
C ALA A 311 -19.84 -5.47 3.55
N ILE A 312 -19.55 -6.65 4.10
CA ILE A 312 -20.52 -7.41 4.90
C ILE A 312 -20.80 -6.69 6.22
N LEU A 313 -19.77 -6.21 6.92
CA LEU A 313 -19.95 -5.48 8.18
C LEU A 313 -20.69 -4.16 7.95
N GLY A 314 -20.31 -3.38 6.95
CA GLY A 314 -21.00 -2.14 6.60
C GLY A 314 -22.47 -2.37 6.27
N ALA A 315 -22.78 -3.44 5.52
CA ALA A 315 -24.17 -3.82 5.25
C ALA A 315 -24.91 -4.28 6.51
N ALA A 316 -24.27 -5.06 7.38
CA ALA A 316 -24.86 -5.54 8.62
C ALA A 316 -25.14 -4.43 9.65
N LEU A 317 -24.41 -3.32 9.60
CA LEU A 317 -24.72 -2.13 10.41
C LEU A 317 -25.86 -1.30 9.79
N ALA A 318 -26.14 -1.50 8.50
CA ALA A 318 -27.14 -0.74 7.75
C ALA A 318 -28.54 -1.37 7.76
N PHE A 319 -28.65 -2.66 8.07
CA PHE A 319 -29.89 -3.45 8.02
C PHE A 319 -30.00 -4.35 9.25
#